data_AF-A0A914N8I6-F1
#
_entry.id   AF-A0A914N8I6-F1
#
_cell.length_a   1.000
_cell.length_b   1.000
_cell.length_c   1.000
_cell.angle_alpha   90.00
_cell.angle_beta   90.00
_cell.angle_gamma   90.00
#
_symmetry.space_group_name_H-M   'P 1'
#
loop_
_entity.id
_entity.type
_entity.pdbx_description
1 polymer ?
#
loop_
_entity_poly.entity_id
_entity_poly.type
_entity_poly.pdbx_seq_one_letter_code
_entity_poly.pdbx_strand_id
1 'polypeptide(L)'
;MLEAVTNFIVLFTYTNPCDCLTQVWLVYLIKIPAFMYIVASSLSHFAIMIERVLATVYVKIYEKKGKMFGVISTIIVWLLSLIFGLYIFITSQMDTDTFSHPVVYITLTNNYNFQTIIYLNFFLLILVICVAIADYYLIRRNQKIKLNFFKSTTNYSLNKSYQAKQNILLMKIIFPLDFSYSFIYTIFIILTNFMRYKREEYGQLVYVRTHEGLTLVNIKNFKINQHKTITPYNF
;
A
#
# COMPACT_ATOMS: atom_id res chain seq x y z
N MET A 1 3.77 7.09 4.56
CA MET A 1 4.29 8.25 3.80
C MET A 1 3.16 9.04 3.14
N LEU A 2 2.29 8.42 2.33
CA LEU A 2 1.16 9.12 1.69
C LEU A 2 0.24 9.84 2.69
N GLU A 3 -0.07 9.20 3.84
CA GLU A 3 -0.87 9.81 4.91
C GLU A 3 -0.25 11.07 5.52
N ALA A 4 1.05 11.04 5.81
CA ALA A 4 1.77 12.17 6.35
C ALA A 4 1.82 13.32 5.33
N VAL A 5 2.11 13.02 4.06
CA VAL A 5 2.18 14.04 3.00
C VAL A 5 0.82 14.66 2.73
N THR A 6 -0.27 13.88 2.62
CA THR A 6 -1.61 14.45 2.39
C THR A 6 -2.08 15.28 3.57
N ASN A 7 -1.84 14.82 4.81
CA ASN A 7 -2.24 15.58 5.99
C ASN A 7 -1.41 16.85 6.15
N PHE A 8 -0.12 16.82 5.79
CA PHE A 8 0.75 17.99 5.83
C PHE A 8 0.35 19.01 4.77
N ILE A 9 0.07 18.59 3.54
CA ILE A 9 -0.41 19.49 2.48
C ILE A 9 -1.72 20.15 2.90
N VAL A 10 -2.70 19.38 3.36
CA VAL A 10 -3.99 19.92 3.80
C VAL A 10 -3.82 20.93 4.95
N LEU A 11 -2.93 20.64 5.91
CA LEU A 11 -2.65 21.55 7.03
C LEU A 11 -2.02 22.89 6.60
N PHE A 12 -1.20 22.90 5.54
CA PHE A 12 -0.48 24.09 5.08
C PHE A 12 -1.19 24.88 3.97
N THR A 13 -2.19 24.29 3.31
CA THR A 13 -2.85 24.93 2.16
C THR A 13 -4.07 25.76 2.57
N TYR A 14 -4.73 25.42 3.68
CA TYR A 14 -5.97 26.09 4.11
C TYR A 14 -5.73 27.12 5.22
N THR A 15 -6.18 28.34 4.99
CA THR A 15 -6.15 29.44 5.97
C THR A 15 -7.32 29.42 6.94
N ASN A 16 -8.46 28.83 6.56
CA ASN A 16 -9.62 28.63 7.43
C ASN A 16 -9.73 27.16 7.87
N PRO A 17 -9.86 26.87 9.18
CA PRO A 17 -9.99 25.51 9.69
C PRO A 17 -11.29 24.81 9.25
N CYS A 18 -12.34 25.57 8.92
CA CYS A 18 -13.61 25.04 8.42
C CYS A 18 -13.52 24.51 6.98
N ASP A 19 -12.57 25.00 6.18
CA ASP A 19 -12.35 24.53 4.81
C ASP A 19 -11.50 23.24 4.75
N CYS A 20 -10.98 22.80 5.91
CA CYS A 20 -10.13 21.62 6.07
C CYS A 20 -10.93 20.31 6.19
N LEU A 21 -12.26 20.39 6.15
CA LEU A 21 -13.17 19.25 6.27
C LEU A 21 -13.27 18.50 4.94
N THR A 22 -12.66 17.31 4.86
CA THR A 22 -12.72 16.49 3.65
C THR A 22 -14.00 15.65 3.61
N GLN A 23 -14.65 15.65 2.44
CA GLN A 23 -15.82 14.80 2.21
C GLN A 23 -15.42 13.32 2.23
N VAL A 24 -16.21 12.50 2.91
CA VAL A 24 -15.90 11.09 3.19
C VAL A 24 -15.73 10.26 1.90
N TRP A 25 -16.52 10.53 0.86
CA TRP A 25 -16.39 9.84 -0.43
C TRP A 25 -15.04 10.10 -1.12
N LEU A 26 -14.46 11.29 -0.94
CA LEU A 26 -13.15 11.64 -1.50
C LEU A 26 -12.02 10.86 -0.81
N VAL A 27 -12.17 10.63 0.51
CA VAL A 27 -11.25 9.77 1.28
C VAL A 27 -11.25 8.36 0.72
N TYR A 28 -12.42 7.78 0.44
CA TYR A 28 -12.53 6.45 -0.17
C TYR A 28 -11.87 6.39 -1.54
N LEU A 29 -12.15 7.37 -2.40
CA LEU A 29 -11.64 7.42 -3.77
C LEU A 29 -10.10 7.47 -3.80
N ILE A 30 -9.49 8.21 -2.89
CA ILE A 30 -8.03 8.34 -2.84
C ILE A 30 -7.37 7.14 -2.16
N LYS A 31 -7.94 6.64 -1.05
CA LYS A 31 -7.25 5.68 -0.19
C LYS A 31 -7.49 4.21 -0.57
N ILE A 32 -8.69 3.85 -1.03
CA ILE A 32 -8.98 2.45 -1.40
C ILE A 32 -8.01 1.94 -2.49
N PRO A 33 -7.74 2.69 -3.58
CA PRO A 33 -6.78 2.26 -4.59
C PRO A 33 -5.37 2.04 -4.03
N ALA A 34 -4.94 2.86 -3.06
CA ALA A 34 -3.64 2.70 -2.42
C ALA A 34 -3.56 1.40 -1.59
N PHE A 35 -4.62 1.06 -0.84
CA PHE A 35 -4.69 -0.20 -0.11
C PHE A 35 -4.73 -1.41 -1.05
N MET A 36 -5.56 -1.34 -2.10
CA MET A 36 -5.61 -2.38 -3.12
C MET A 36 -4.25 -2.58 -3.79
N TYR A 37 -3.54 -1.48 -4.10
CA TYR A 37 -2.20 -1.52 -4.69
C TYR A 37 -1.19 -2.23 -3.79
N ILE A 38 -1.18 -1.95 -2.48
CA ILE A 38 -0.25 -2.61 -1.54
C ILE A 38 -0.44 -4.13 -1.58
N VAL A 39 -1.68 -4.60 -1.49
CA VAL A 39 -2.01 -6.03 -1.54
C VAL A 39 -1.70 -6.63 -2.92
N ALA A 40 -2.16 -5.99 -3.98
CA ALA A 40 -1.97 -6.46 -5.36
C ALA A 40 -0.49 -6.57 -5.72
N SER A 41 0.30 -5.56 -5.36
CA SER A 41 1.74 -5.50 -5.63
C SER A 41 2.47 -6.63 -4.90
N SER A 42 2.25 -6.81 -3.59
CA SER A 42 2.87 -7.89 -2.83
C SER A 42 2.50 -9.28 -3.37
N LEU A 43 1.23 -9.52 -3.70
CA LEU A 43 0.78 -10.78 -4.29
C LEU A 43 1.33 -11.00 -5.71
N SER A 44 1.50 -9.93 -6.49
CA SER A 44 2.10 -10.00 -7.83
C SER A 44 3.56 -10.40 -7.76
N HIS A 45 4.35 -9.82 -6.84
CA HIS A 45 5.75 -10.23 -6.62
C HIS A 45 5.84 -11.73 -6.27
N PHE A 46 4.91 -12.23 -5.43
CA PHE A 46 4.83 -13.65 -5.11
C PHE A 46 4.45 -14.52 -6.31
N ALA A 47 3.46 -14.11 -7.11
CA ALA A 47 3.07 -14.83 -8.33
C ALA A 47 4.22 -14.90 -9.34
N ILE A 48 4.94 -13.80 -9.54
CA ILE A 48 6.12 -13.72 -10.41
C ILE A 48 7.23 -14.64 -9.90
N MET A 49 7.47 -14.66 -8.59
CA MET A 49 8.45 -15.57 -7.99
C MET A 49 8.10 -17.05 -8.24
N ILE A 50 6.83 -17.43 -8.08
CA ILE A 50 6.38 -18.80 -8.41
C ILE A 50 6.60 -19.10 -9.90
N GLU A 51 6.22 -18.19 -10.79
CA GLU A 51 6.42 -18.35 -12.23
C GLU A 51 7.90 -18.59 -12.56
N ARG A 52 8.82 -17.86 -11.91
CA ARG A 52 10.26 -18.07 -12.08
C ARG A 52 10.75 -19.39 -11.52
N VAL A 53 10.25 -19.82 -10.36
CA VAL A 53 10.56 -21.15 -9.82
C VAL A 53 10.14 -22.23 -10.83
N LEU A 54 8.94 -22.10 -11.41
CA LEU A 54 8.45 -23.04 -12.42
C LEU A 54 9.30 -23.00 -13.70
N ALA A 55 9.64 -21.81 -14.20
CA ALA A 55 10.45 -21.64 -15.39
C ALA A 55 11.90 -22.15 -15.22
N THR A 56 12.45 -22.15 -14.00
CA THR A 56 13.83 -22.59 -13.72
C THR A 56 13.92 -24.06 -13.31
N VAL A 57 13.00 -24.56 -12.48
CA VAL A 57 13.03 -25.92 -11.94
C VAL A 57 12.21 -26.89 -12.79
N TYR A 58 11.07 -26.45 -13.31
CA TYR A 58 10.07 -27.29 -13.98
C TYR A 58 9.86 -26.90 -15.46
N VAL A 59 10.97 -26.64 -16.16
CA VAL A 59 11.00 -26.14 -17.56
C VAL A 59 10.00 -26.84 -18.48
N LYS A 60 9.97 -28.18 -18.49
CA LYS A 60 9.10 -28.96 -19.39
C LYS A 60 7.60 -28.71 -19.18
N ILE A 61 7.20 -28.46 -17.93
CA ILE A 61 5.80 -28.16 -17.58
C ILE A 61 5.49 -26.71 -17.97
N TYR A 62 6.43 -25.81 -17.69
CA TYR A 62 6.33 -24.40 -18.01
C TYR A 62 6.20 -24.15 -19.52
N GLU A 63 6.98 -24.83 -20.37
CA GLU A 63 6.87 -24.69 -21.84
C GLU A 63 5.47 -25.05 -22.36
N LYS A 64 4.78 -26.00 -21.72
CA LYS A 64 3.43 -26.42 -22.15
C LYS A 64 2.31 -25.54 -21.61
N LYS A 65 2.47 -24.97 -20.41
CA LYS A 65 1.36 -24.32 -19.67
C LYS A 65 1.66 -22.92 -19.12
N GLY A 66 2.84 -22.36 -19.38
CA GLY A 66 3.31 -21.11 -18.77
C GLY A 66 2.37 -19.93 -18.99
N LYS A 67 1.87 -19.74 -20.23
CA LYS A 67 0.92 -18.67 -20.54
C LYS A 67 -0.38 -18.78 -19.73
N MET A 68 -0.91 -20.00 -19.58
CA MET A 68 -2.15 -20.22 -18.82
C MET A 68 -1.92 -19.94 -17.33
N PHE A 69 -0.76 -20.31 -16.80
CA PHE A 69 -0.41 -20.05 -15.40
C PHE A 69 -0.36 -18.54 -15.09
N GLY A 70 0.28 -17.73 -15.93
CA GLY A 70 0.36 -16.28 -15.73
C GLY A 70 -1.00 -15.58 -15.80
N VAL A 71 -1.90 -16.02 -16.69
CA VAL A 71 -3.27 -15.47 -16.76
C VAL A 71 -4.06 -15.83 -15.50
N ILE A 72 -4.02 -17.09 -15.07
CA ILE A 72 -4.73 -17.55 -13.87
C ILE A 72 -4.22 -16.81 -12.62
N SER A 73 -2.90 -16.70 -12.45
CA SER A 73 -2.31 -16.02 -11.28
C SER A 73 -2.71 -14.54 -11.24
N THR A 74 -2.72 -13.87 -12.38
CA THR A 74 -3.16 -12.47 -12.50
C THR A 74 -4.64 -12.31 -12.10
N ILE A 75 -5.52 -13.18 -12.60
CA ILE A 75 -6.96 -13.17 -12.23
C ILE A 75 -7.12 -13.35 -10.72
N ILE A 76 -6.41 -14.30 -10.12
CA ILE A 76 -6.47 -14.57 -8.67
C ILE A 76 -6.02 -13.34 -7.87
N VAL A 77 -4.90 -12.72 -8.25
CA VAL A 77 -4.38 -11.51 -7.57
C VAL A 77 -5.42 -10.39 -7.61
N TRP A 78 -5.99 -10.09 -8.77
CA TRP A 78 -7.00 -9.04 -8.91
C TRP A 78 -8.27 -9.34 -8.10
N LEU A 79 -8.75 -10.58 -8.11
CA LEU A 79 -9.91 -10.99 -7.32
C LEU A 79 -9.65 -10.81 -5.82
N LEU A 80 -8.51 -11.26 -5.31
CA LEU A 80 -8.14 -11.09 -3.91
C LEU A 80 -8.02 -9.61 -3.52
N SER A 81 -7.43 -8.78 -4.38
CA SER A 81 -7.32 -7.34 -4.16
C SER A 81 -8.67 -6.63 -4.16
N LEU A 82 -9.60 -7.03 -5.04
CA LEU A 82 -10.97 -6.49 -5.07
C LEU A 82 -11.76 -6.90 -3.83
N ILE A 83 -11.69 -8.17 -3.42
CA ILE A 83 -12.33 -8.67 -2.19
C ILE A 83 -11.80 -7.88 -0.98
N PHE A 84 -10.49 -7.65 -0.91
CA PHE A 84 -9.92 -6.85 0.16
C PHE A 84 -10.38 -5.37 0.12
N GLY A 85 -10.45 -4.76 -1.06
CA GLY A 85 -10.99 -3.41 -1.21
C GLY A 85 -12.44 -3.29 -0.75
N LEU A 86 -13.28 -4.26 -1.13
CA LEU A 86 -14.68 -4.36 -0.68
C LEU A 86 -14.78 -4.57 0.82
N TYR A 87 -13.92 -5.40 1.42
CA TYR A 87 -13.86 -5.59 2.86
C TYR A 87 -13.56 -4.27 3.61
N ILE A 88 -12.58 -3.51 3.16
CA ILE A 88 -12.25 -2.20 3.74
C ILE A 88 -13.43 -1.23 3.60
N PHE A 89 -14.08 -1.20 2.44
CA PHE A 89 -15.25 -0.37 2.21
C PHE A 89 -16.41 -0.72 3.16
N ILE A 90 -16.81 -1.99 3.24
CA ILE A 90 -17.92 -2.42 4.10
C ILE A 90 -17.61 -2.17 5.58
N THR A 91 -16.42 -2.54 6.04
CA THR A 91 -16.04 -2.35 7.46
C THR A 91 -15.96 -0.89 7.85
N SER A 92 -15.58 0.00 6.92
CA SER A 92 -15.56 1.44 7.18
C SER A 92 -16.97 2.04 7.34
N GLN A 93 -17.97 1.51 6.63
CA GLN A 93 -19.36 1.96 6.71
C GLN A 93 -20.04 1.57 8.03
N MET A 94 -19.51 0.57 8.75
CA MET A 94 -20.02 0.17 10.07
C MET A 94 -19.67 1.16 11.19
N ASP A 95 -18.67 2.03 10.96
CA ASP A 95 -18.29 3.08 11.91
C ASP A 95 -19.02 4.38 11.56
N THR A 96 -20.30 4.43 11.95
CA THR A 96 -21.17 5.59 11.70
C THR A 96 -20.69 6.84 12.43
N ASP A 97 -20.04 6.69 13.59
CA ASP A 97 -19.64 7.84 14.41
C ASP A 97 -18.50 8.64 13.77
N THR A 98 -17.58 7.94 13.10
CA THR A 98 -16.42 8.58 12.45
C THR A 98 -16.68 8.94 10.99
N PHE A 99 -17.41 8.11 10.24
CA PHE A 99 -17.57 8.25 8.79
C PHE A 99 -18.91 8.86 8.34
N SER A 100 -19.82 9.21 9.27
CA SER A 100 -21.01 10.02 8.93
C SER A 100 -20.72 11.52 8.87
N HIS A 101 -19.60 11.96 9.43
CA HIS A 101 -19.20 13.35 9.51
C HIS A 101 -17.95 13.62 8.67
N PRO A 102 -17.81 14.82 8.11
CA PRO A 102 -16.58 15.20 7.42
C PRO A 102 -15.41 15.19 8.41
N VAL A 103 -14.30 14.60 7.98
CA VAL A 103 -13.12 14.39 8.81
C VAL A 103 -11.98 15.32 8.40
N VAL A 104 -11.23 15.79 9.41
CA VAL A 104 -10.04 16.64 9.25
C VAL A 104 -8.84 15.80 8.76
N TYR A 105 -8.86 14.49 8.99
CA TYR A 105 -7.78 13.57 8.61
C TYR A 105 -8.29 12.46 7.70
N ILE A 106 -7.51 12.18 6.66
CA ILE A 106 -7.83 11.18 5.64
C ILE A 106 -7.33 9.81 6.12
N THR A 107 -8.14 9.09 6.91
CA THR A 107 -7.86 7.69 7.32
C THR A 107 -9.02 6.75 7.01
N LEU A 108 -8.70 5.53 6.56
CA LEU A 108 -9.67 4.43 6.39
C LEU A 108 -9.62 3.43 7.55
N THR A 109 -8.79 3.70 8.56
CA THR A 109 -8.57 2.78 9.66
C THR A 109 -9.53 3.09 10.80
N ASN A 110 -10.37 2.12 11.16
CA ASN A 110 -11.33 2.21 12.26
C ASN A 110 -11.12 1.11 13.30
N ASN A 111 -11.88 1.15 14.38
CA ASN A 111 -11.76 0.15 15.46
C ASN A 111 -12.07 -1.29 14.99
N TYR A 112 -12.90 -1.44 13.96
CA TYR A 112 -13.29 -2.75 13.41
C TYR A 112 -12.23 -3.37 12.50
N ASN A 113 -11.49 -2.56 11.74
CA ASN A 113 -10.57 -3.03 10.70
C ASN A 113 -9.09 -2.84 11.04
N PHE A 114 -8.75 -2.02 12.05
CA PHE A 114 -7.37 -1.67 12.41
C PHE A 114 -6.49 -2.89 12.63
N GLN A 115 -6.98 -3.86 13.42
CA GLN A 115 -6.21 -5.04 13.78
C GLN A 115 -5.99 -5.96 12.56
N THR A 116 -7.04 -6.15 11.74
CA THR A 116 -6.95 -6.92 10.49
C THR A 116 -5.95 -6.31 9.52
N ILE A 117 -5.98 -4.97 9.34
CA ILE A 117 -5.05 -4.26 8.46
C ILE A 117 -3.61 -4.45 8.94
N ILE A 118 -3.35 -4.39 10.25
CA ILE A 118 -2.01 -4.60 10.80
C ILE A 118 -1.53 -6.02 10.54
N TYR A 119 -2.31 -7.04 10.89
CA TYR A 119 -1.93 -8.42 10.66
C TYR A 119 -1.70 -8.72 9.19
N LEU A 120 -2.54 -8.20 8.30
CA LEU A 120 -2.35 -8.36 6.87
C LEU A 120 -1.04 -7.72 6.38
N ASN A 121 -0.72 -6.50 6.82
CA ASN A 121 0.53 -5.84 6.43
C ASN A 121 1.77 -6.60 6.93
N PHE A 122 1.74 -7.15 8.15
CA PHE A 122 2.82 -8.01 8.64
C PHE A 122 2.93 -9.32 7.85
N PHE A 123 1.79 -9.94 7.52
CA PHE A 123 1.76 -11.13 6.67
C PHE A 123 2.37 -10.85 5.28
N LEU A 124 1.97 -9.74 4.64
CA LEU A 124 2.52 -9.33 3.34
C LEU A 124 4.01 -9.01 3.42
N LEU A 125 4.47 -8.40 4.53
CA LEU A 125 5.89 -8.13 4.75
C LEU A 125 6.70 -9.43 4.79
N ILE A 126 6.24 -10.41 5.57
CA ILE A 126 6.87 -11.74 5.64
C ILE A 126 6.90 -12.38 4.26
N LEU A 127 5.79 -12.34 3.52
CA LEU A 127 5.67 -12.89 2.18
C LEU A 127 6.66 -12.24 1.21
N VAL A 128 6.82 -10.92 1.22
CA VAL A 128 7.77 -10.19 0.37
C VAL A 128 9.23 -10.49 0.75
N ILE A 129 9.53 -10.64 2.04
CA ILE A 129 10.86 -11.09 2.49
C ILE A 129 11.14 -12.51 1.99
N CYS A 130 10.17 -13.43 2.08
CA CYS A 130 10.29 -14.78 1.54
C CYS A 130 10.54 -14.76 0.03
N VAL A 131 9.88 -13.88 -0.73
CA VAL A 131 10.11 -13.68 -2.17
C VAL A 131 11.56 -13.26 -2.43
N ALA A 132 12.05 -12.23 -1.75
CA ALA A 132 13.43 -11.75 -1.93
C ALA A 132 14.48 -12.84 -1.63
N ILE A 133 14.25 -13.64 -0.59
CA ILE A 133 15.08 -14.80 -0.24
C ILE A 133 15.03 -15.86 -1.35
N ALA A 134 13.84 -16.20 -1.83
CA ALA A 134 13.66 -17.19 -2.89
C ALA A 134 14.34 -16.78 -4.20
N ASP A 135 14.22 -15.52 -4.62
CA ASP A 135 14.91 -14.99 -5.79
C ASP A 135 16.43 -15.02 -5.62
N TYR A 136 16.95 -14.70 -4.42
CA TYR A 136 18.38 -14.83 -4.12
C TYR A 136 18.86 -16.28 -4.27
N TYR A 137 18.12 -17.25 -3.73
CA TYR A 137 18.44 -18.67 -3.87
C TYR A 137 18.41 -19.14 -5.33
N LEU A 138 17.43 -18.70 -6.11
CA LEU A 138 17.30 -19.04 -7.53
C LEU A 138 18.47 -18.48 -8.35
N ILE A 139 18.92 -17.25 -8.09
CA ILE A 139 20.12 -16.69 -8.74
C ILE A 139 21.33 -17.57 -8.47
N ARG A 140 21.55 -17.94 -7.20
CA ARG A 140 22.68 -18.78 -6.80
C ARG A 140 22.63 -20.15 -7.46
N ARG A 141 21.43 -20.75 -7.56
CA ARG A 141 21.22 -22.01 -8.26
C ARG A 141 21.50 -21.88 -9.77
N ASN A 142 21.03 -20.82 -10.41
CA ASN A 142 21.25 -20.57 -11.84
C ASN A 142 22.74 -20.39 -12.19
N GLN A 143 23.51 -19.72 -11.34
CA GLN A 143 24.96 -19.62 -11.51
C GLN A 143 25.64 -20.99 -11.45
N LYS A 144 25.21 -21.86 -10.52
CA LYS A 144 25.74 -23.23 -10.40
C LYS A 144 25.40 -24.09 -11.63
N ILE A 145 24.18 -23.97 -12.15
CA ILE A 145 23.75 -24.67 -13.39
C ILE A 145 24.59 -24.19 -14.58
N LYS A 146 24.81 -22.88 -14.71
CA LYS A 146 25.66 -22.32 -15.77
C LYS A 146 27.07 -22.94 -15.73
N LEU A 147 27.72 -22.95 -14.55
CA LEU A 147 29.05 -23.52 -14.39
C LEU A 147 29.12 -25.01 -14.75
N ASN A 148 28.10 -25.79 -14.38
CA ASN A 148 28.03 -27.22 -14.72
C ASN A 148 27.76 -27.46 -16.21
N PHE A 149 26.92 -26.63 -16.84
CA PHE A 149 26.61 -26.73 -18.27
C PHE A 149 27.84 -26.44 -19.14
N PHE A 150 28.68 -25.47 -18.76
CA PHE A 150 29.95 -25.20 -19.45
C PHE A 150 31.00 -26.31 -19.26
N LYS A 151 30.89 -27.11 -18.20
CA LYS A 151 31.78 -28.26 -17.97
C LYS A 151 31.35 -29.53 -18.71
N SER A 152 30.06 -29.69 -19.01
CA SER A 152 29.51 -30.88 -19.67
C SER A 152 29.26 -30.58 -21.16
N THR A 153 30.26 -30.86 -22.00
CA THR A 153 30.22 -30.64 -23.46
C THR A 153 29.38 -31.67 -24.22
N THR A 154 28.85 -32.70 -23.57
CA THR A 154 28.34 -33.89 -24.25
C THR A 154 26.89 -33.82 -24.71
N ASN A 155 26.09 -32.82 -24.31
CA ASN A 155 24.68 -32.68 -24.70
C ASN A 155 24.27 -31.20 -24.92
N TYR A 156 25.02 -30.50 -25.78
CA TYR A 156 24.74 -29.11 -26.10
C TYR A 156 23.49 -28.98 -27.01
N SER A 157 22.48 -28.24 -26.54
CA SER A 157 21.31 -27.86 -27.35
C SER A 157 21.21 -26.33 -27.38
N LEU A 158 21.26 -25.75 -28.59
CA LEU A 158 21.19 -24.30 -28.82
C LEU A 158 19.94 -23.67 -28.19
N ASN A 159 18.79 -24.33 -28.32
CA ASN A 159 17.52 -23.82 -27.79
C ASN A 159 17.54 -23.73 -26.25
N LYS A 160 18.03 -24.77 -25.56
CA LYS A 160 18.15 -24.78 -24.09
C LYS A 160 19.14 -23.73 -23.58
N SER A 161 20.27 -23.56 -24.30
CA SER A 161 21.27 -22.55 -23.98
C SER A 161 20.69 -21.13 -24.11
N TYR A 162 19.92 -20.88 -25.17
CA TYR A 162 19.25 -19.60 -25.40
C TYR A 162 18.20 -19.29 -24.34
N GLN A 163 17.30 -20.23 -24.05
CA GLN A 163 16.29 -20.10 -22.99
C GLN A 163 16.93 -19.86 -21.60
N ALA A 164 17.97 -20.61 -21.25
CA ALA A 164 18.69 -20.42 -19.99
C ALA A 164 19.36 -19.04 -19.91
N LYS A 165 19.94 -18.55 -21.01
CA LYS A 165 20.52 -17.21 -21.10
C LYS A 165 19.47 -16.12 -20.90
N GLN A 166 18.29 -16.27 -21.52
CA GLN A 166 17.16 -15.35 -21.32
C GLN A 166 16.66 -15.35 -19.88
N ASN A 167 16.45 -16.53 -19.28
CA ASN A 167 16.00 -16.64 -17.90
C ASN A 167 16.99 -16.01 -16.90
N ILE A 168 18.30 -16.18 -17.13
CA ILE A 168 19.33 -15.54 -16.29
C ILE A 168 19.31 -14.02 -16.44
N LEU A 169 19.14 -13.52 -17.67
CA LEU A 169 19.08 -12.07 -17.93
C LEU A 169 17.85 -11.45 -17.27
N LEU A 170 16.69 -12.09 -17.41
CA LEU A 170 15.44 -11.65 -16.81
C LEU A 170 15.56 -11.64 -15.28
N MET A 171 16.18 -12.66 -14.70
CA MET A 171 16.39 -12.75 -13.27
C MET A 171 17.32 -11.67 -12.71
N LYS A 172 18.33 -11.23 -13.47
CA LYS A 172 19.19 -10.10 -13.10
C LYS A 172 18.46 -8.76 -13.08
N ILE A 173 17.45 -8.60 -13.92
CA ILE A 173 16.67 -7.35 -14.00
C ILE A 173 15.68 -7.27 -12.85
N ILE A 174 14.97 -8.38 -12.57
CA ILE A 174 13.85 -8.30 -11.65
C ILE A 174 14.26 -8.53 -10.19
N PHE A 175 15.33 -9.26 -9.89
CA PHE A 175 15.81 -9.37 -8.51
C PHE A 175 16.10 -8.02 -7.81
N PRO A 176 16.82 -7.05 -8.42
CA PRO A 176 16.98 -5.72 -7.85
C PRO A 176 15.63 -5.01 -7.62
N LEU A 177 14.66 -5.24 -8.51
CA LEU A 177 13.32 -4.68 -8.40
C LEU A 177 12.56 -5.29 -7.21
N ASP A 178 12.55 -6.61 -7.07
CA ASP A 178 11.92 -7.32 -5.95
C ASP A 178 12.60 -6.95 -4.61
N PHE A 179 13.93 -6.84 -4.60
CA PHE A 179 14.70 -6.44 -3.41
C PHE A 179 14.42 -4.98 -3.00
N SER A 180 14.42 -4.05 -3.95
CA SER A 180 14.11 -2.64 -3.68
C SER A 180 12.67 -2.46 -3.17
N TYR A 181 11.71 -3.20 -3.73
CA TYR A 181 10.34 -3.23 -3.24
C TYR A 181 10.29 -3.72 -1.79
N SER A 182 10.92 -4.84 -1.46
CA SER A 182 10.98 -5.36 -0.08
C SER A 182 11.58 -4.35 0.89
N PHE A 183 12.66 -3.67 0.48
CA PHE A 183 13.33 -2.68 1.31
C PHE A 183 12.43 -1.46 1.59
N ILE A 184 11.84 -0.88 0.54
CA ILE A 184 10.93 0.27 0.66
C ILE A 184 9.68 -0.12 1.47
N TYR A 185 9.12 -1.29 1.23
CA TYR A 185 7.95 -1.77 1.94
C TYR A 185 8.24 -1.98 3.44
N THR A 186 9.41 -2.49 3.79
CA THR A 186 9.86 -2.62 5.19
C THR A 186 9.92 -1.25 5.87
N ILE A 187 10.56 -0.25 5.22
CA ILE A 187 10.60 1.12 5.74
C ILE A 187 9.18 1.69 5.91
N PHE A 188 8.31 1.47 4.92
CA PHE A 188 6.92 1.90 4.98
C PHE A 188 6.18 1.31 6.19
N ILE A 189 6.34 0.01 6.47
CA ILE A 189 5.72 -0.65 7.62
C ILE A 189 6.28 -0.12 8.95
N ILE A 190 7.60 0.07 9.06
CA ILE A 190 8.23 0.65 10.26
C ILE A 190 7.69 2.06 10.51
N LEU A 191 7.68 2.92 9.50
CA LEU A 191 7.15 4.28 9.61
C LEU A 191 5.66 4.28 9.98
N THR A 192 4.86 3.41 9.38
CA THR A 192 3.42 3.33 9.66
C THR A 192 3.16 2.87 11.10
N ASN A 193 3.91 1.88 11.59
CA ASN A 193 3.81 1.43 12.99
C ASN A 193 4.30 2.51 13.96
N PHE A 194 5.38 3.22 13.63
CA PHE A 194 5.88 4.33 14.43
C PHE A 194 4.84 5.45 14.55
N MET A 195 4.22 5.84 13.43
CA MET A 195 3.14 6.84 13.43
C MET A 195 1.91 6.38 14.21
N ARG A 196 1.59 5.07 14.17
CA ARG A 196 0.48 4.49 14.95
C ARG A 196 0.79 4.46 16.45
N TYR A 197 2.01 4.11 16.83
CA TYR A 197 2.47 4.13 18.22
C TYR A 197 2.39 5.54 18.80
N LYS A 198 2.79 6.55 18.03
CA LYS A 198 2.72 7.97 18.42
C LYS A 198 1.33 8.60 18.22
N ARG A 199 0.33 7.83 17.78
CA ARG A 199 -1.02 8.37 17.48
C ARG A 199 -1.71 8.94 18.71
N GLU A 200 -1.47 8.41 19.91
CA GLU A 200 -2.08 8.96 21.13
C GLU A 200 -1.53 10.36 21.44
N GLU A 201 -0.21 10.55 21.34
CA GLU A 201 0.44 11.86 21.52
C GLU A 201 0.03 12.85 20.43
N TYR A 202 0.04 12.45 19.16
CA TYR A 202 -0.36 13.31 18.05
C TYR A 202 -1.88 13.55 17.99
N GLY A 203 -2.68 12.58 18.41
CA GLY A 203 -4.14 12.65 18.45
C GLY A 203 -4.61 13.69 19.47
N GLN A 204 -3.98 13.75 20.64
CA GLN A 204 -4.22 14.81 21.61
C GLN A 204 -3.79 16.18 21.08
N LEU A 205 -2.63 16.27 20.43
CA LEU A 205 -2.14 17.52 19.83
C LEU A 205 -3.07 18.06 18.73
N VAL A 206 -3.62 17.17 17.90
CA VAL A 206 -4.61 17.52 16.89
C VAL A 206 -5.94 17.88 17.53
N TYR A 207 -6.40 17.13 18.53
CA TYR A 207 -7.63 17.44 19.27
C TYR A 207 -7.56 18.83 19.92
N VAL A 208 -6.46 19.15 20.59
CA VAL A 208 -6.22 20.46 21.20
C VAL A 208 -6.28 21.57 20.16
N ARG A 209 -5.58 21.43 19.02
CA ARG A 209 -5.66 22.43 17.94
C ARG A 209 -7.06 22.56 17.33
N THR A 210 -7.79 21.46 17.21
CA THR A 210 -9.14 21.47 16.63
C THR A 210 -10.12 22.17 17.58
N HIS A 211 -10.00 21.90 18.88
CA HIS A 211 -10.76 22.56 19.93
C HIS A 211 -10.43 24.06 20.00
N GLU A 212 -9.16 24.44 19.95
CA GLU A 212 -8.71 25.85 19.88
C GLU A 212 -9.23 26.56 18.62
N GLY A 213 -9.24 25.88 17.47
CA GLY A 213 -9.82 26.41 16.24
C GLY A 213 -11.33 26.67 16.37
N LEU A 214 -12.08 25.74 16.96
CA LEU A 214 -13.52 25.86 17.18
C LEU A 214 -13.86 26.98 18.18
N THR A 215 -13.11 27.12 19.27
CA THR A 215 -13.33 28.21 20.23
C THR A 215 -13.05 29.58 19.62
N LEU A 216 -12.01 29.72 18.80
CA LEU A 216 -11.71 30.96 18.08
C LEU A 216 -12.81 31.35 17.09
N VAL A 217 -13.38 30.39 16.35
CA VAL A 217 -14.50 30.64 15.43
C VAL A 217 -15.75 31.09 16.20
N ASN A 218 -16.07 30.43 17.32
CA ASN A 218 -17.21 30.82 18.15
C ASN A 218 -17.06 32.25 18.71
N ILE A 219 -15.86 32.64 19.16
CA ILE A 219 -15.59 34.01 19.64
C ILE A 219 -15.76 35.04 18.51
N LYS A 220 -15.30 34.72 17.29
CA LYS A 220 -15.44 35.59 16.12
C LYS A 220 -16.92 35.76 15.72
N ASN A 221 -17.70 34.70 15.72
CA ASN A 221 -19.15 34.76 15.46
C ASN A 221 -19.91 35.55 16.53
N PHE A 222 -19.49 35.46 17.80
CA PHE A 222 -20.06 36.24 18.88
C PHE A 222 -19.81 37.75 18.70
N LYS A 223 -18.59 38.14 18.31
CA LYS A 223 -18.25 39.54 18.00
C LYS A 223 -19.00 40.09 16.78
N ILE A 224 -19.21 39.28 15.74
CA ILE A 224 -19.96 39.70 14.56
C ILE A 224 -21.45 39.92 14.89
N ASN A 225 -22.03 39.07 15.74
CA ASN A 225 -23.42 39.24 16.17
C ASN A 225 -23.63 40.47 17.07
N GLN A 226 -22.67 40.80 17.94
CA GLN A 226 -22.73 42.05 18.73
C GLN A 226 -22.63 43.31 17.86
N HIS A 227 -21.90 43.26 16.74
CA HIS A 227 -21.81 44.40 15.82
C HIS A 227 -23.07 44.60 14.96
N LYS A 228 -23.88 43.55 14.73
CA LYS A 228 -25.16 43.66 13.99
C LYS A 228 -26.31 44.22 14.85
N THR A 229 -26.24 44.13 16.17
CA THR A 229 -27.26 44.69 17.08
C THR A 229 -27.11 46.19 17.36
N ILE A 230 -26.08 46.85 16.81
CA ILE A 230 -25.88 48.30 16.92
C ILE A 230 -26.16 48.91 15.54
N THR A 231 -27.42 48.85 15.09
CA THR A 231 -27.92 49.82 14.12
C THR A 231 -28.82 50.78 14.90
N PRO A 232 -28.47 52.09 14.98
CA PRO A 232 -29.33 53.05 15.62
C PRO A 232 -30.61 53.16 14.80
N TYR A 233 -31.75 53.02 15.46
CA TYR A 233 -33.03 53.48 14.94
C TYR A 233 -32.89 54.98 14.64
N ASN A 234 -32.80 55.33 13.36
CA ASN A 234 -33.02 56.71 12.92
C ASN A 234 -34.54 56.94 12.94
N PHE A 235 -34.98 57.76 13.90
CA PHE A 235 -36.24 58.50 13.82
C PHE A 235 -36.10 59.68 12.87
#